data_AF-A0A1R4H3S2-F1
#
_entry.id   AF-A0A1R4H3S2-F1
#
_cell.length_a   1.000
_cell.length_b   1.000
_cell.length_c   1.000
_cell.angle_alpha   90.00
_cell.angle_beta   90.00
_cell.angle_gamma   90.00
#
_symmetry.space_group_name_H-M   'P 1'
#
loop_
_entity.id
_entity.type
_entity.pdbx_description
1 polymer ?
#
loop_
_entity_poly.entity_id
_entity_poly.type
_entity_poly.pdbx_seq_one_letter_code
_entity_poly.pdbx_strand_id
1 'polypeptide(L)'
;MYRADEYAIYDRLEAWGYSHKSVCHGSGEYARDEDGDGFHEVHVNTMEGFWSLLRSWLRPHRGISQCYLPIYLGFFEFVHNVKKRGKALLNSLLELIVS
;
A
#
# COMPACT_ATOMS: atom_id res chain seq x y z
N MET A 1 7.82 -2.54 -8.58
CA MET A 1 7.75 -1.83 -7.30
C MET A 1 8.15 -2.80 -6.19
N TYR A 2 9.38 -2.70 -5.72
CA TYR A 2 9.91 -3.54 -4.64
C TYR A 2 9.69 -2.80 -3.32
N ARG A 3 9.12 -3.49 -2.32
CA ARG A 3 8.90 -2.93 -0.98
C ARG A 3 10.03 -3.41 -0.09
N ALA A 4 10.74 -2.46 0.47
CA ALA A 4 11.96 -2.65 1.24
C ALA A 4 11.71 -2.25 2.67
N ASP A 5 12.10 -3.10 3.61
CA ASP A 5 12.45 -2.66 4.96
C ASP A 5 13.66 -3.48 5.44
N GLU A 6 14.40 -2.96 6.44
CA GLU A 6 15.58 -3.62 7.00
C GLU A 6 15.22 -4.74 7.99
N TYR A 7 13.94 -5.07 8.15
CA TYR A 7 13.51 -5.93 9.23
C TYR A 7 13.79 -7.40 8.90
N ALA A 8 14.54 -8.08 9.77
CA ALA A 8 15.02 -9.45 9.55
C ALA A 8 13.92 -10.51 9.32
N ILE A 9 12.64 -10.18 9.56
CA ILE A 9 11.53 -11.07 9.23
C ILE A 9 11.41 -11.34 7.73
N TYR A 10 11.88 -10.41 6.89
CA TYR A 10 11.78 -10.49 5.43
C TYR A 10 12.97 -11.20 4.77
N ASP A 11 14.01 -11.57 5.53
CA ASP A 11 15.16 -12.33 5.02
C ASP A 11 14.76 -13.68 4.38
N ARG A 12 13.59 -14.21 4.75
CA ARG A 12 13.05 -15.46 4.19
C ARG A 12 12.26 -15.29 2.90
N LEU A 13 11.99 -14.06 2.46
CA LEU A 13 11.19 -13.82 1.25
C LEU A 13 11.85 -14.40 0.00
N GLU A 14 13.18 -14.29 -0.12
CA GLU A 14 13.92 -14.88 -1.25
C GLU A 14 13.76 -16.39 -1.31
N ALA A 15 13.78 -17.06 -0.15
CA ALA A 15 13.56 -18.50 -0.05
C ALA A 15 12.13 -18.92 -0.45
N TRP A 16 11.17 -18.01 -0.41
CA TRP A 16 9.79 -18.22 -0.87
C TRP A 16 9.56 -17.79 -2.33
N GLY A 17 10.62 -17.39 -3.04
CA GLY A 17 10.56 -16.98 -4.45
C GLY A 17 10.13 -15.53 -4.66
N TYR A 18 10.07 -14.72 -3.60
CA TYR A 18 9.80 -13.30 -3.71
C TYR A 18 11.11 -12.52 -3.82
N SER A 19 11.19 -11.62 -4.80
CA SER A 19 12.32 -10.69 -4.90
C SER A 19 12.25 -9.67 -3.78
N HIS A 20 13.26 -9.64 -2.92
CA HIS A 20 13.40 -8.69 -1.82
C HIS A 20 14.57 -7.74 -2.09
N LYS A 21 14.37 -6.46 -1.83
CA LYS A 21 15.41 -5.42 -1.89
C LYS A 21 15.25 -4.56 -0.65
N SER A 22 16.35 -4.05 -0.10
CA SER A 22 16.35 -3.22 1.10
C SER A 22 16.95 -1.83 0.84
N VAL A 23 16.46 -0.82 1.55
CA VAL A 23 17.07 0.51 1.66
C VAL A 23 17.74 0.65 3.01
N CYS A 24 18.86 1.37 3.11
CA CYS A 24 19.58 1.52 4.36
C CYS A 24 19.16 2.77 5.15
N HIS A 25 18.28 2.63 6.13
CA HIS A 25 17.76 3.75 6.93
C HIS A 25 18.84 4.44 7.76
N GLY A 26 19.82 3.68 8.25
CA GLY A 26 20.97 4.22 9.00
C GLY A 26 21.84 5.17 8.17
N SER A 27 21.78 5.08 6.84
CA SER A 27 22.46 5.98 5.90
C SER A 27 21.58 7.15 5.42
N GLY A 28 20.34 7.26 5.92
CA GLY A 28 19.37 8.23 5.45
C GLY A 28 18.75 7.88 4.08
N GLU A 29 18.84 6.62 3.66
CA GLU A 29 18.25 6.13 2.41
C GLU A 29 16.78 5.74 2.65
N TYR A 30 15.88 6.37 1.89
CA TYR A 30 14.42 6.13 1.97
C TYR A 30 13.80 5.72 0.63
N ALA A 31 14.55 5.87 -0.46
CA ALA A 31 14.21 5.41 -1.79
C ALA A 31 15.52 5.18 -2.55
N ARG A 32 15.63 4.10 -3.33
CA ARG A 32 16.77 3.83 -4.21
C ARG A 32 16.28 3.78 -5.65
N ASP A 33 16.99 4.51 -6.49
CA ASP A 33 16.92 4.46 -7.95
C ASP A 33 18.08 3.57 -8.41
N GLU A 34 17.77 2.38 -8.93
CA GLU A 34 18.77 1.42 -9.35
C GLU A 34 19.29 1.66 -10.77
N ASP A 35 18.48 2.22 -11.67
CA ASP A 35 18.84 2.41 -13.07
C ASP A 35 19.21 3.86 -13.43
N GLY A 36 19.02 4.79 -12.50
CA GLY A 36 19.40 6.20 -12.61
C GLY A 36 18.44 7.02 -13.49
N ASP A 37 17.24 6.51 -13.77
CA ASP A 37 16.25 7.19 -14.61
C ASP A 37 15.44 8.27 -13.86
N GLY A 38 15.66 8.42 -12.55
CA GLY A 38 14.97 9.33 -11.65
C GLY A 38 13.71 8.73 -11.00
N PHE A 39 13.31 7.51 -11.37
CA PHE A 39 12.25 6.74 -10.77
C PHE A 39 12.83 5.73 -9.76
N HIS A 40 12.54 5.95 -8.48
CA HIS A 40 13.04 5.05 -7.45
C HIS A 40 12.16 3.80 -7.40
N GLU A 41 12.71 2.60 -7.61
CA GLU A 41 11.94 1.35 -7.68
C GLU A 41 11.86 0.62 -6.34
N VAL A 42 12.77 0.95 -5.44
CA VAL A 42 12.92 0.39 -4.10
C VAL A 42 12.56 1.46 -3.08
N HIS A 43 11.51 1.22 -2.31
CA HIS A 43 11.01 2.18 -1.32
C HIS A 43 10.75 1.52 0.01
N VAL A 44 10.76 2.34 1.07
CA VAL A 44 10.22 1.95 2.38
C VAL A 44 8.85 1.30 2.22
N ASN A 45 8.61 0.23 2.97
CA ASN A 45 7.35 -0.49 2.98
C ASN A 45 6.14 0.45 3.18
N THR A 46 5.43 0.76 2.08
CA THR A 46 4.27 1.67 2.09
C THR A 46 3.12 1.13 2.95
N MET A 47 3.16 -0.15 3.35
CA MET A 47 2.12 -0.79 4.14
C MET A 47 1.94 -0.13 5.52
N GLU A 48 2.99 0.42 6.13
CA GLU A 48 2.87 1.11 7.41
C GLU A 48 2.07 2.41 7.31
N GLY A 49 2.30 3.18 6.23
CA GLY A 49 1.51 4.35 5.89
C GLY A 49 0.05 3.99 5.56
N PHE A 50 -0.14 2.87 4.85
CA PHE A 50 -1.47 2.34 4.54
C PHE A 50 -2.29 2.03 5.80
N TRP A 51 -1.70 1.34 6.79
CA TRP A 51 -2.38 1.00 8.03
C TRP A 51 -2.79 2.23 8.86
N SER A 52 -1.94 3.26 8.90
CA SER A 52 -2.24 4.51 9.60
C SER A 52 -3.45 5.24 8.99
N LEU A 53 -3.55 5.23 7.65
CA LEU A 53 -4.68 5.79 6.92
C LEU A 53 -5.94 4.95 7.09
N LEU A 54 -5.83 3.62 6.94
CA LEU A 54 -6.96 2.70 7.07
C LEU A 54 -7.60 2.79 8.45
N ARG A 55 -6.79 2.80 9.52
CA ARG A 55 -7.29 2.92 10.90
C ARG A 55 -8.05 4.22 11.12
N SER A 56 -7.57 5.32 10.55
CA SER A 56 -8.23 6.62 10.62
C SER A 56 -9.55 6.62 9.83
N TRP A 57 -9.57 5.98 8.67
CA TRP A 57 -10.74 5.86 7.80
C TRP A 57 -11.85 5.00 8.41
N LEU A 58 -11.49 3.91 9.12
CA LEU A 58 -12.45 3.03 9.80
C LEU A 58 -12.95 3.60 11.14
N ARG A 59 -12.25 4.59 11.72
CA ARG A 59 -12.57 5.14 13.05
C ARG A 59 -14.02 5.63 13.21
N PRO A 60 -14.67 6.26 12.22
CA PRO A 60 -16.09 6.65 12.31
C PRO A 60 -17.05 5.45 12.34
N HIS A 61 -16.64 4.31 11.77
CA HIS A 61 -17.48 3.12 11.58
C HIS A 61 -17.32 2.11 12.74
N ARG A 62 -17.26 2.57 14.00
CA ARG A 62 -17.03 1.67 15.14
C ARG A 62 -18.03 0.50 15.16
N GLY A 63 -17.53 -0.71 15.36
CA GLY A 63 -18.37 -1.92 15.48
C GLY A 63 -18.76 -2.57 14.14
N ILE A 64 -17.93 -2.45 13.10
CA ILE A 64 -18.14 -3.15 11.82
C ILE A 64 -18.24 -4.66 12.07
N SER A 65 -19.33 -5.28 11.61
CA SER A 65 -19.46 -6.73 11.62
C SER A 65 -18.36 -7.36 10.76
N GLN A 66 -17.78 -8.47 11.21
CA GLN A 66 -16.73 -9.17 10.47
C GLN A 66 -17.18 -9.59 9.06
N CYS A 67 -18.46 -9.89 8.85
CA CYS A 67 -18.99 -10.24 7.53
C CYS A 67 -18.95 -9.08 6.52
N TYR A 68 -19.00 -7.83 6.99
CA TYR A 68 -18.96 -6.65 6.14
C TYR A 68 -17.58 -6.00 6.05
N LEU A 69 -16.66 -6.34 6.96
CA LEU A 69 -15.30 -5.81 6.98
C LEU A 69 -14.59 -5.88 5.60
N PRO A 70 -14.70 -6.98 4.82
CA PRO A 70 -14.09 -7.05 3.50
C PRO A 70 -14.57 -5.95 2.53
N ILE A 71 -15.85 -5.57 2.59
CA ILE A 71 -16.42 -4.53 1.72
C ILE A 71 -15.83 -3.16 2.07
N TYR A 72 -15.70 -2.87 3.37
CA TYR A 72 -15.08 -1.62 3.83
C TYR A 72 -13.60 -1.53 3.45
N LEU A 73 -12.86 -2.63 3.58
CA LEU A 73 -11.46 -2.71 3.18
C LEU A 73 -11.30 -2.53 1.67
N GLY A 74 -12.11 -3.23 0.86
CA GLY A 74 -12.07 -3.11 -0.60
C GLY A 74 -12.44 -1.71 -1.08
N PHE A 75 -13.43 -1.06 -0.45
CA PHE A 75 -13.77 0.32 -0.79
C PHE A 75 -12.66 1.31 -0.40
N PHE A 76 -12.02 1.12 0.75
CA PHE A 76 -10.86 1.92 1.13
C PHE A 76 -9.70 1.75 0.14
N GLU A 77 -9.37 0.50 -0.24
CA GLU A 77 -8.34 0.19 -1.23
C GLU A 77 -8.64 0.87 -2.57
N PHE A 78 -9.88 0.78 -3.06
CA PHE A 78 -10.33 1.45 -4.27
C PHE A 78 -10.08 2.96 -4.21
N VAL A 79 -10.55 3.63 -3.15
CA VAL A 79 -10.39 5.08 -2.99
C VAL A 79 -8.91 5.46 -2.89
N HIS A 80 -8.12 4.68 -2.14
CA HIS A 80 -6.68 4.89 -1.98
C HIS A 80 -5.94 4.79 -3.32
N ASN A 81 -6.27 3.81 -4.15
CA ASN A 81 -5.60 3.55 -5.42
C ASN A 81 -6.00 4.54 -6.52
N VAL A 82 -7.29 4.93 -6.59
CA VAL A 82 -7.79 5.88 -7.59
C VAL A 82 -7.28 7.31 -7.32
N LYS A 83 -6.90 7.63 -6.08
CA LYS A 83 -6.39 8.96 -5.66
C LYS A 83 -7.35 10.12 -5.99
N LYS A 84 -8.66 9.84 -6.13
CA LYS A 84 -9.74 10.82 -6.33
C LYS A 84 -10.64 10.87 -5.10
N ARG A 85 -11.46 11.93 -4.98
CA ARG A 85 -12.38 12.12 -3.86
C ARG A 85 -13.76 12.60 -4.33
N GLY A 86 -14.77 12.32 -3.53
CA GLY A 86 -16.15 12.79 -3.76
C GLY A 86 -16.69 12.33 -5.13
N LYS A 87 -17.36 13.22 -5.84
CA LYS A 87 -18.01 12.91 -7.14
C LYS A 87 -17.05 12.41 -8.21
N ALA A 88 -15.76 12.74 -8.13
CA ALA A 88 -14.75 12.30 -9.09
C ALA A 88 -14.48 10.77 -9.03
N LEU A 89 -14.95 10.09 -7.97
CA LEU A 89 -14.87 8.64 -7.86
C LEU A 89 -15.91 7.91 -8.72
N LEU A 90 -17.03 8.57 -9.08
CA LEU A 90 -18.18 7.90 -9.69
C LEU A 90 -17.82 7.16 -10.98
N ASN A 91 -17.11 7.81 -11.91
CA ASN A 91 -16.73 7.17 -13.17
C ASN A 91 -15.83 5.94 -12.92
N SER A 92 -14.81 6.09 -12.07
CA SER A 92 -13.87 5.00 -11.76
C SER A 92 -14.55 3.84 -11.00
N LEU A 93 -15.59 4.15 -10.21
CA LEU A 93 -16.37 3.15 -9.49
C LEU A 93 -17.30 2.37 -10.44
N LEU A 94 -17.93 3.06 -11.38
CA LEU A 94 -18.77 2.43 -12.40
C LEU A 94 -17.94 1.53 -13.32
N GLU A 95 -16.77 2.00 -13.75
CA GLU A 95 -15.82 1.19 -14.54
C GLU A 95 -15.44 -0.11 -13.80
N LEU A 96 -15.15 -0.04 -12.50
CA LEU A 96 -14.78 -1.21 -11.69
C LEU A 96 -15.94 -2.21 -11.50
N ILE A 97 -17.19 -1.75 -11.42
CA ILE A 97 -18.35 -2.63 -11.17
C ILE A 97 -18.83 -3.30 -12.45
N VAL A 98 -18.60 -2.67 -13.61
CA VAL A 98 -19.09 -3.14 -14.92
C VAL A 98 -18.06 -4.01 -15.65
N SER A 99 -16.80 -3.99 -15.23
CA SER A 99 -15.72 -4.87 -15.74
C SER A 99 -15.85 -6.31 -15.24
#